data_AF-A0A1R3T3M5-F1
#
_entry.id   AF-A0A1R3T3M5-F1
#
_cell.length_a   1.000
_cell.length_b   1.000
_cell.length_c   1.000
_cell.angle_alpha   90.00
_cell.angle_beta   90.00
_cell.angle_gamma   90.00
#
_symmetry.space_group_name_H-M   'P 1'
#
loop_
_entity.id
_entity.type
_entity.pdbx_description
1 polymer ?
#
loop_
_entity_poly.entity_id
_entity_poly.type
_entity_poly.pdbx_seq_one_letter_code
_entity_poly.pdbx_strand_id
1 'polypeptide(L)'
;MLMVSLLVLLACTNEDDPFAGTDSYITSFSLQQGETVFNAEITERLITVKVPEGISLKGATATVKLSENASIYPDPADITQWDEEILFAVTAFDGTTQLSYKYSVIRSHIDANETVILATQADVDAFGASDITAIGGSLIIGSTTGTDSIRDLGPLAKLKEITYSLTIHPSFAAAELAGFDALEKVGGDIYSTAANIEKVSFPKLQSAGSVFFKNSKLGEVIFSRLENVTKAITLQCPLGGISFPHLKQVQSIHLEDRDAMITSVAFPSLEKAESIVVYFLPSFISGHLNKKIVL
;
A
#
# COMPACT_ATOMS: atom_id res chain seq x y z
N MET A 1 -34.78 64.84 64.78
CA MET A 1 -33.78 65.30 63.80
C MET A 1 -32.63 64.31 63.83
N LEU A 2 -32.02 64.05 62.66
CA LEU A 2 -30.93 63.12 62.37
C LEU A 2 -31.27 61.62 62.14
N MET A 3 -31.68 61.40 60.91
CA MET A 3 -31.39 60.30 59.99
C MET A 3 -30.01 59.65 60.21
N VAL A 4 -29.97 58.33 60.41
CA VAL A 4 -28.79 57.50 60.14
C VAL A 4 -29.20 56.54 59.02
N SER A 5 -28.81 56.90 57.81
CA SER A 5 -28.96 56.10 56.61
C SER A 5 -27.99 54.92 56.69
N LEU A 6 -28.54 53.71 56.75
CA LEU A 6 -27.78 52.47 56.67
C LEU A 6 -27.44 52.23 55.20
N LEU A 7 -26.21 52.57 54.80
CA LEU A 7 -25.66 52.23 53.49
C LEU A 7 -25.51 50.70 53.41
N VAL A 8 -26.35 50.06 52.60
CA VAL A 8 -26.15 48.67 52.18
C VAL A 8 -25.11 48.69 51.07
N LEU A 9 -23.88 48.29 51.38
CA LEU A 9 -22.87 47.97 50.37
C LEU A 9 -23.30 46.69 49.66
N LEU A 10 -23.90 46.83 48.48
CA LEU A 10 -23.95 45.75 47.50
C LEU A 10 -22.51 45.49 47.07
N ALA A 11 -21.93 44.39 47.55
CA ALA A 11 -20.75 43.81 46.95
C ALA A 11 -21.15 43.30 45.56
N CYS A 12 -20.83 44.08 44.53
CA CYS A 12 -20.89 43.60 43.16
C CYS A 12 -19.82 42.51 43.01
N THR A 13 -20.26 41.25 42.88
CA THR A 13 -19.42 40.18 42.34
C THR A 13 -19.19 40.51 40.87
N ASN A 14 -17.96 40.86 40.51
CA ASN A 14 -17.56 40.98 39.11
C ASN A 14 -17.55 39.57 38.52
N GLU A 15 -18.67 39.13 37.96
CA GLU A 15 -18.73 38.05 36.98
C GLU A 15 -18.79 38.69 35.60
N ASP A 16 -17.76 38.43 34.80
CA ASP A 16 -17.77 38.28 33.34
C ASP A 16 -16.31 38.40 32.86
N ASP A 17 -15.52 37.34 33.07
CA ASP A 17 -14.31 37.15 32.27
C ASP A 17 -14.76 36.88 30.82
N PRO A 18 -14.41 37.72 29.83
CA PRO A 18 -14.81 37.51 28.45
C PRO A 18 -14.22 36.24 27.83
N PHE A 19 -13.25 35.59 28.47
CA PHE A 19 -12.62 34.36 28.00
C PHE A 19 -13.17 33.13 28.74
N ALA A 20 -14.14 32.46 28.13
CA ALA A 20 -14.68 31.20 28.66
C ALA A 20 -13.69 30.02 28.58
N GLY A 21 -12.69 30.10 27.70
CA GLY A 21 -11.64 29.07 27.60
C GLY A 21 -12.12 27.69 27.15
N THR A 22 -13.25 27.61 26.43
CA THR A 22 -13.90 26.36 26.01
C THR A 22 -13.36 25.77 24.71
N ASP A 23 -12.50 26.50 24.00
CA ASP A 23 -12.00 26.09 22.69
C ASP A 23 -10.89 25.02 22.81
N SER A 24 -11.03 23.91 22.10
CA SER A 24 -10.12 22.74 22.13
C SER A 24 -9.72 22.25 20.73
N TYR A 25 -9.28 23.15 19.84
CA TYR A 25 -8.91 22.80 18.47
C TYR A 25 -7.45 23.08 18.13
N ILE A 26 -6.97 22.39 17.10
CA ILE A 26 -5.63 22.59 16.52
C ILE A 26 -5.76 23.56 15.34
N THR A 27 -5.00 24.64 15.36
CA THR A 27 -5.01 25.66 14.29
C THR A 27 -3.93 25.42 13.24
N SER A 28 -2.81 24.80 13.63
CA SER A 28 -1.79 24.34 12.68
C SER A 28 -0.97 23.19 13.25
N PHE A 29 -0.52 22.31 12.36
CA PHE A 29 0.40 21.23 12.69
C PHE A 29 1.41 21.09 11.54
N SER A 30 2.69 20.93 11.86
CA SER A 30 3.73 20.59 10.88
C SER A 30 4.79 19.70 11.50
N LEU A 31 5.46 18.92 10.64
CA LEU A 31 6.66 18.16 11.00
C LEU A 31 7.88 18.75 10.31
N GLN A 32 8.99 18.83 11.03
CA GLN A 32 10.28 19.20 10.48
C GLN A 32 11.25 18.02 10.53
N GLN A 33 11.80 17.66 9.37
CA GLN A 33 12.85 16.65 9.22
C GLN A 33 14.05 17.31 8.53
N GLY A 34 15.13 17.55 9.29
CA GLY A 34 16.26 18.33 8.80
C GLY A 34 15.82 19.76 8.41
N GLU A 35 16.07 20.16 7.17
CA GLU A 35 15.69 21.47 6.64
C GLU A 35 14.28 21.50 6.02
N THR A 36 13.63 20.33 5.86
CA THR A 36 12.33 20.22 5.20
C THR A 36 11.19 20.29 6.21
N VAL A 37 10.16 21.07 5.89
CA VAL A 37 8.93 21.19 6.69
C VAL A 37 7.75 20.61 5.92
N PHE A 38 7.06 19.66 6.52
CA PHE A 38 5.83 19.05 6.02
C PHE A 38 4.64 19.63 6.79
N ASN A 39 3.86 20.50 6.12
CA ASN A 39 2.65 21.07 6.70
C ASN A 39 1.51 20.05 6.66
N ALA A 40 0.75 19.94 7.74
CA ALA A 40 -0.42 19.08 7.81
C ALA A 40 -1.64 19.74 7.17
N GLU A 41 -2.49 18.91 6.57
CA GLU A 41 -3.88 19.23 6.29
C GLU A 41 -4.73 18.83 7.51
N ILE A 42 -5.55 19.74 8.02
CA ILE A 42 -6.43 19.50 9.16
C ILE A 42 -7.87 19.61 8.68
N THR A 43 -8.58 18.49 8.68
CA THR A 43 -9.99 18.41 8.26
C THR A 43 -10.78 17.66 9.33
N GLU A 44 -11.79 18.31 9.88
CA GLU A 44 -12.55 17.84 11.04
C GLU A 44 -11.65 17.50 12.24
N ARG A 45 -11.34 16.21 12.44
CA ARG A 45 -10.51 15.68 13.53
C ARG A 45 -9.36 14.81 13.01
N LEU A 46 -8.96 15.04 11.76
CA LEU A 46 -7.87 14.34 11.09
C LEU A 46 -6.72 15.31 10.85
N ILE A 47 -5.52 14.95 11.31
CA ILE A 47 -4.27 15.66 11.02
C ILE A 47 -3.51 14.78 10.03
N THR A 48 -3.42 15.23 8.79
CA THR A 48 -2.82 14.45 7.71
C THR A 48 -1.55 15.12 7.21
N VAL A 49 -0.40 14.47 7.39
CA VAL A 49 0.88 14.97 6.85
C VAL A 49 1.24 14.17 5.60
N LYS A 50 1.35 14.86 4.46
CA LYS A 50 1.81 14.24 3.21
C LYS A 50 3.34 14.27 3.17
N VAL A 51 3.97 13.10 3.11
CA VAL A 51 5.43 12.96 3.11
C VAL A 51 5.84 12.06 1.95
N PRO A 52 6.77 12.47 1.08
CA PRO A 52 7.32 11.61 0.04
C PRO A 52 7.83 10.27 0.58
N GLU A 53 7.71 9.23 -0.23
CA GLU A 53 8.34 7.95 0.09
C GLU A 53 9.87 8.09 0.23
N GLY A 54 10.48 7.24 1.05
CA GLY A 54 11.94 7.25 1.30
C GLY A 54 12.41 8.28 2.33
N ILE A 55 11.59 9.27 2.70
CA ILE A 55 11.90 10.21 3.77
C ILE A 55 11.49 9.62 5.13
N SER A 56 12.45 9.19 5.94
CA SER A 56 12.16 8.78 7.32
C SER A 56 11.74 9.98 8.16
N LEU A 57 10.70 9.82 8.98
CA LEU A 57 10.28 10.82 9.98
C LEU A 57 10.79 10.48 11.38
N LYS A 58 11.71 9.51 11.48
CA LYS A 58 12.31 9.13 12.75
C LYS A 58 13.11 10.32 13.29
N GLY A 59 12.68 10.81 14.45
CA GLY A 59 13.27 11.99 15.09
C GLY A 59 12.87 13.33 14.47
N ALA A 60 11.83 13.36 13.63
CA ALA A 60 11.20 14.63 13.23
C ALA A 60 10.65 15.37 14.46
N THR A 61 10.65 16.70 14.40
CA THR A 61 10.07 17.54 15.45
C THR A 61 8.77 18.16 14.97
N ALA A 62 7.73 18.14 15.81
CA ALA A 62 6.46 18.78 15.48
C ALA A 62 6.39 20.23 15.93
N THR A 63 5.75 21.08 15.14
CA THR A 63 5.28 22.40 15.56
C THR A 63 3.76 22.40 15.54
N VAL A 64 3.15 22.70 16.68
CA VAL A 64 1.69 22.67 16.85
C VAL A 64 1.22 24.01 17.41
N LYS A 65 0.12 24.52 16.87
CA LYS A 65 -0.61 25.66 17.45
C LYS A 65 -2.02 25.20 17.81
N LEU A 66 -2.43 25.55 19.02
CA LEU A 66 -3.72 25.20 19.59
C LEU A 66 -4.60 26.45 19.71
N SER A 67 -5.86 26.25 20.08
CA SER A 67 -6.69 27.30 20.67
C SER A 67 -6.02 27.89 21.91
N GLU A 68 -6.39 29.12 22.26
CA GLU A 68 -5.75 29.87 23.33
C GLU A 68 -5.77 29.09 24.66
N ASN A 69 -4.59 28.97 25.29
CA ASN A 69 -4.37 28.26 26.55
C ASN A 69 -4.79 26.77 26.59
N ALA A 70 -5.10 26.16 25.45
CA ALA A 70 -5.36 24.73 25.37
C ALA A 70 -4.04 23.92 25.52
N SER A 71 -4.19 22.65 25.91
CA SER A 71 -3.11 21.68 26.03
C SER A 71 -3.34 20.48 25.12
N ILE A 72 -2.27 19.77 24.76
CA ILE A 72 -2.31 18.58 23.90
C ILE A 72 -1.57 17.43 24.57
N TYR A 73 -2.11 16.21 24.46
CA TYR A 73 -1.50 14.98 24.94
C TYR A 73 -1.65 13.86 23.90
N PRO A 74 -0.63 12.99 23.67
CA PRO A 74 0.74 13.11 24.18
C PRO A 74 1.42 14.41 23.72
N ASP A 75 2.45 14.86 24.44
CA ASP A 75 3.20 16.06 24.04
C ASP A 75 3.90 15.78 22.70
N PRO A 76 3.65 16.57 21.64
CA PRO A 76 4.33 16.43 20.36
C PRO A 76 5.86 16.47 20.46
N ALA A 77 6.45 17.09 21.49
CA ALA A 77 7.90 17.12 21.70
C ALA A 77 8.48 15.75 22.10
N ASP A 78 7.67 14.87 22.70
CA ASP A 78 8.12 13.56 23.20
C ASP A 78 7.99 12.44 22.15
N ILE A 79 7.40 12.74 20.99
CA ILE A 79 7.11 11.76 19.94
C ILE A 79 8.29 11.66 18.97
N THR A 80 8.75 10.42 18.74
CA THR A 80 9.86 10.13 17.82
C THR A 80 9.49 9.21 16.67
N GLN A 81 8.34 8.53 16.75
CA GLN A 81 7.82 7.58 15.75
C GLN A 81 6.62 8.18 15.01
N TRP A 82 6.86 9.26 14.28
CA TRP A 82 5.85 9.96 13.48
C TRP A 82 5.34 9.17 12.26
N ASP A 83 5.93 8.01 11.99
CA ASP A 83 5.44 7.07 10.98
C ASP A 83 4.20 6.29 11.42
N GLU A 84 3.85 6.34 12.71
CA GLU A 84 2.73 5.61 13.30
C GLU A 84 1.48 6.50 13.41
N GLU A 85 0.30 5.87 13.47
CA GLU A 85 -0.94 6.58 13.79
C GLU A 85 -0.93 6.99 15.26
N ILE A 86 -1.29 8.25 15.55
CA ILE A 86 -1.29 8.79 16.90
C ILE A 86 -2.65 9.43 17.18
N LEU A 87 -3.20 9.17 18.37
CA LEU A 87 -4.39 9.86 18.87
C LEU A 87 -3.98 10.95 19.84
N PHE A 88 -4.22 12.20 19.46
CA PHE A 88 -4.05 13.36 20.32
C PHE A 88 -5.36 13.71 21.02
N ALA A 89 -5.26 14.10 22.27
CA ALA A 89 -6.32 14.74 23.06
C ALA A 89 -5.97 16.21 23.24
N VAL A 90 -6.82 17.11 22.74
CA VAL A 90 -6.69 18.55 22.94
C VAL A 90 -7.69 18.95 24.01
N THR A 91 -7.20 19.46 25.13
CA THR A 91 -8.02 19.90 26.26
C THR A 91 -8.04 21.41 26.31
N ALA A 92 -9.22 22.00 26.30
CA ALA A 92 -9.41 23.44 26.41
C ALA A 92 -8.92 23.96 27.76
N PHE A 93 -8.81 25.29 27.88
CA PHE A 93 -8.36 25.92 29.12
C PHE A 93 -9.31 25.66 30.31
N ASP A 94 -10.62 25.51 30.05
CA ASP A 94 -11.62 25.17 31.05
C ASP A 94 -11.37 23.80 31.74
N GLY A 95 -10.51 22.96 31.17
CA GLY A 95 -10.19 21.61 31.65
C GLY A 95 -11.32 20.59 31.49
N THR A 96 -12.47 20.99 30.94
CA THR A 96 -13.67 20.15 30.77
C THR A 96 -13.93 19.78 29.31
N THR A 97 -13.61 20.68 28.38
CA THR A 97 -13.81 20.45 26.96
C THR A 97 -12.58 19.76 26.37
N GLN A 98 -12.77 18.56 25.80
CA GLN A 98 -11.69 17.79 25.19
C GLN A 98 -12.11 17.23 23.83
N LEU A 99 -11.27 17.41 22.83
CA LEU A 99 -11.45 16.83 21.50
C LEU A 99 -10.31 15.89 21.14
N SER A 100 -10.65 14.77 20.50
CA SER A 100 -9.68 13.81 20.01
C SER A 100 -9.40 14.04 18.53
N TYR A 101 -8.12 14.13 18.18
CA TYR A 101 -7.60 14.25 16.83
C TYR A 101 -6.78 13.00 16.48
N LYS A 102 -6.99 12.48 15.26
CA LYS A 102 -6.20 11.37 14.74
C LYS A 102 -5.16 11.89 13.76
N TYR A 103 -3.91 11.66 14.10
CA TYR A 103 -2.76 11.97 13.26
C TYR A 103 -2.39 10.77 12.40
N SER A 104 -2.14 11.01 11.12
CA SER A 104 -1.57 10.02 10.21
C SER A 104 -0.68 10.65 9.15
N VAL A 105 0.25 9.84 8.63
CA VAL A 105 1.08 10.18 7.47
C VAL A 105 0.49 9.54 6.23
N ILE A 106 0.32 10.33 5.18
CA ILE A 106 0.09 9.81 3.83
C ILE A 106 1.42 9.85 3.10
N ARG A 107 1.88 8.68 2.67
CA ARG A 107 3.05 8.56 1.83
C ARG A 107 2.67 8.88 0.39
N SER A 108 3.26 9.94 -0.18
CA SER A 108 3.00 10.31 -1.57
C SER A 108 3.96 9.56 -2.49
N HIS A 109 3.41 8.83 -3.44
CA HIS A 109 4.17 8.24 -4.54
C HIS A 109 4.62 9.32 -5.52
N ILE A 110 5.68 9.01 -6.27
CA ILE A 110 6.00 9.74 -7.49
C ILE A 110 5.42 8.90 -8.63
N ASP A 111 4.38 9.44 -9.26
CA ASP A 111 3.55 8.72 -10.21
C ASP A 111 3.94 9.00 -11.67
N ALA A 112 4.02 7.94 -12.48
CA ALA A 112 3.78 8.06 -13.91
C ALA A 112 2.27 7.93 -14.17
N ASN A 113 1.58 9.03 -14.48
CA ASN A 113 0.11 9.02 -14.62
C ASN A 113 -0.42 8.25 -15.83
N GLU A 114 0.46 7.85 -16.76
CA GLU A 114 0.10 7.19 -18.02
C GLU A 114 0.67 5.77 -18.10
N THR A 115 0.38 5.08 -19.21
CA THR A 115 0.99 3.77 -19.49
C THR A 115 2.48 3.94 -19.78
N VAL A 116 3.30 3.14 -19.11
CA VAL A 116 4.75 3.11 -19.27
C VAL A 116 5.10 1.91 -20.16
N ILE A 117 5.88 2.17 -21.22
CA ILE A 117 6.37 1.14 -22.14
C ILE A 117 7.90 1.12 -22.06
N LEU A 118 8.45 -0.01 -21.63
CA LEU A 118 9.89 -0.25 -21.53
C LEU A 118 10.26 -1.31 -22.57
N ALA A 119 10.57 -0.88 -23.79
CA ALA A 119 10.79 -1.78 -24.93
C ALA A 119 12.20 -2.39 -24.94
N THR A 120 13.16 -1.72 -24.30
CA THR A 120 14.57 -2.08 -24.28
C THR A 120 15.16 -2.03 -22.86
N GLN A 121 16.33 -2.63 -22.66
CA GLN A 121 17.05 -2.54 -21.39
C GLN A 121 17.36 -1.08 -21.01
N ALA A 122 17.70 -0.24 -22.00
CA ALA A 122 17.96 1.18 -21.76
C ALA A 122 16.73 1.91 -21.22
N ASP A 123 15.52 1.54 -21.67
CA ASP A 123 14.28 2.12 -21.14
C ASP A 123 14.05 1.69 -19.68
N VAL A 124 14.35 0.42 -19.35
CA VAL A 124 14.28 -0.09 -17.97
C VAL A 124 15.25 0.64 -17.06
N ASP A 125 16.50 0.81 -17.50
CA ASP A 125 17.54 1.50 -16.73
C ASP A 125 17.17 2.98 -16.54
N ALA A 126 16.67 3.64 -17.58
CA ALA A 126 16.20 5.03 -17.51
C ALA A 126 15.01 5.20 -16.56
N PHE A 127 14.05 4.27 -16.58
CA PHE A 127 12.93 4.27 -15.64
C PHE A 127 13.42 4.07 -14.21
N GLY A 128 14.31 3.11 -13.96
CA GLY A 128 14.85 2.87 -12.62
C GLY A 128 15.67 4.02 -12.05
N ALA A 129 16.29 4.82 -12.93
CA ALA A 129 16.98 6.06 -12.55
C ALA A 129 16.02 7.22 -12.19
N SER A 130 14.75 7.17 -12.60
CA SER A 130 13.72 8.15 -12.19
C SER A 130 13.23 7.87 -10.78
N ASP A 131 12.71 8.84 -10.03
CA ASP A 131 12.18 8.61 -8.68
C ASP A 131 10.78 7.96 -8.64
N ILE A 132 10.27 7.47 -9.77
CA ILE A 132 8.93 6.89 -9.88
C ILE A 132 8.83 5.61 -9.03
N THR A 133 7.79 5.56 -8.19
CA THR A 133 7.49 4.42 -7.30
C THR A 133 6.10 3.82 -7.56
N ALA A 134 5.27 4.49 -8.35
CA ALA A 134 3.98 3.96 -8.78
C ALA A 134 3.62 4.40 -10.21
N ILE A 135 2.83 3.58 -10.89
CA ILE A 135 2.37 3.83 -12.25
C ILE A 135 0.85 3.92 -12.22
N GLY A 136 0.32 5.11 -12.51
CA GLY A 136 -1.10 5.39 -12.67
C GLY A 136 -1.75 4.70 -13.88
N GLY A 137 -0.94 4.28 -14.87
CA GLY A 137 -1.36 3.50 -16.03
C GLY A 137 -1.03 2.00 -15.95
N SER A 138 -0.81 1.38 -17.11
CA SER A 138 -0.24 0.02 -17.23
C SER A 138 1.28 0.06 -17.37
N LEU A 139 1.96 -1.02 -17.03
CA LEU A 139 3.37 -1.23 -17.35
C LEU A 139 3.51 -2.32 -18.41
N ILE A 140 4.16 -1.99 -19.52
CA ILE A 140 4.44 -2.93 -20.61
C ILE A 140 5.97 -3.09 -20.72
N ILE A 141 6.44 -4.33 -20.55
CA ILE A 141 7.85 -4.72 -20.65
C ILE A 141 8.06 -5.48 -21.95
N GLY A 142 9.03 -5.04 -22.75
CA GLY A 142 9.37 -5.64 -24.03
C GLY A 142 8.37 -5.33 -25.15
N SER A 143 8.49 -6.06 -26.25
CA SER A 143 7.74 -5.90 -27.48
C SER A 143 7.17 -7.23 -27.96
N THR A 144 6.04 -7.17 -28.68
CA THR A 144 5.39 -8.36 -29.28
C THR A 144 6.19 -9.00 -30.40
N THR A 145 7.12 -8.24 -30.99
CA THR A 145 8.01 -8.65 -32.09
C THR A 145 9.41 -8.10 -31.84
N GLY A 146 10.38 -8.57 -32.64
CA GLY A 146 11.79 -8.16 -32.52
C GLY A 146 12.63 -9.17 -31.77
N THR A 147 13.86 -8.79 -31.44
CA THR A 147 14.83 -9.64 -30.75
C THR A 147 14.81 -9.40 -29.25
N ASP A 148 15.00 -10.48 -28.48
CA ASP A 148 15.02 -10.42 -27.03
C ASP A 148 16.14 -9.50 -26.51
N SER A 149 15.76 -8.50 -25.71
CA SER A 149 16.64 -7.37 -25.37
C SER A 149 16.74 -7.06 -23.87
N ILE A 150 15.70 -7.38 -23.08
CA ILE A 150 15.64 -7.04 -21.65
C ILE A 150 16.06 -8.26 -20.82
N ARG A 151 17.12 -8.11 -20.02
CA ARG A 151 17.72 -9.20 -19.22
C ARG A 151 17.71 -8.91 -17.72
N ASP A 152 17.48 -7.67 -17.33
CA ASP A 152 17.49 -7.25 -15.93
C ASP A 152 16.34 -6.26 -15.68
N LEU A 153 15.52 -6.56 -14.67
CA LEU A 153 14.47 -5.67 -14.16
C LEU A 153 14.79 -5.16 -12.76
N GLY A 154 16.00 -5.42 -12.24
CA GLY A 154 16.49 -4.86 -10.98
C GLY A 154 16.31 -3.34 -10.83
N PRO A 155 16.43 -2.53 -11.91
CA PRO A 155 16.11 -1.10 -11.83
C PRO A 155 14.65 -0.79 -11.41
N LEU A 156 13.72 -1.75 -11.54
CA LEU A 156 12.32 -1.62 -11.14
C LEU A 156 12.07 -1.98 -9.67
N ALA A 157 13.11 -2.32 -8.88
CA ALA A 157 12.96 -2.86 -7.53
C ALA A 157 12.20 -1.96 -6.54
N LYS A 158 12.10 -0.65 -6.82
CA LYS A 158 11.37 0.32 -6.01
C LYS A 158 9.91 0.53 -6.41
N LEU A 159 9.47 -0.02 -7.55
CA LEU A 159 8.10 0.10 -8.02
C LEU A 159 7.15 -0.68 -7.09
N LYS A 160 6.16 0.01 -6.52
CA LYS A 160 5.23 -0.54 -5.52
C LYS A 160 3.84 -0.79 -6.07
N GLU A 161 3.38 0.05 -6.98
CA GLU A 161 2.01 -0.03 -7.49
C GLU A 161 1.94 0.18 -9.00
N ILE A 162 1.10 -0.63 -9.64
CA ILE A 162 0.62 -0.44 -11.01
C ILE A 162 -0.90 -0.40 -10.92
N THR A 163 -1.51 0.74 -11.24
CA THR A 163 -2.97 0.91 -11.12
C THR A 163 -3.74 0.01 -12.08
N TYR A 164 -3.20 -0.23 -13.28
CA TYR A 164 -3.79 -1.13 -14.27
C TYR A 164 -2.96 -2.42 -14.39
N SER A 165 -2.55 -2.81 -15.60
CA SER A 165 -1.99 -4.14 -15.86
C SER A 165 -0.47 -4.12 -15.98
N LEU A 166 0.17 -5.24 -15.61
CA LEU A 166 1.56 -5.54 -15.89
C LEU A 166 1.62 -6.55 -17.05
N THR A 167 2.15 -6.14 -18.19
CA THR A 167 2.28 -6.98 -19.38
C THR A 167 3.75 -7.23 -19.69
N ILE A 168 4.15 -8.49 -19.75
CA ILE A 168 5.50 -8.90 -20.15
C ILE A 168 5.42 -9.57 -21.52
N HIS A 169 5.94 -8.90 -22.54
CA HIS A 169 5.90 -9.35 -23.92
C HIS A 169 7.01 -10.34 -24.29
N PRO A 170 6.85 -11.06 -25.43
CA PRO A 170 7.80 -12.06 -25.91
C PRO A 170 9.29 -11.68 -25.92
N SER A 171 9.63 -10.42 -26.19
CA SER A 171 11.04 -9.99 -26.26
C SER A 171 11.77 -9.90 -24.90
N PHE A 172 11.13 -10.33 -23.81
CA PHE A 172 11.79 -10.46 -22.51
C PHE A 172 12.74 -11.67 -22.52
N ALA A 173 14.02 -11.41 -22.24
CA ALA A 173 15.11 -12.36 -22.48
C ALA A 173 15.55 -13.13 -21.22
N ALA A 174 15.21 -12.63 -20.03
CA ALA A 174 15.67 -13.23 -18.78
C ALA A 174 14.92 -14.53 -18.47
N ALA A 175 15.63 -15.47 -17.85
CA ALA A 175 15.05 -16.71 -17.34
C ALA A 175 14.19 -16.50 -16.09
N GLU A 176 14.40 -15.41 -15.36
CA GLU A 176 13.65 -15.10 -14.16
C GLU A 176 12.92 -13.77 -14.33
N LEU A 177 11.60 -13.79 -14.08
CA LEU A 177 10.81 -12.57 -13.90
C LEU A 177 10.94 -12.13 -12.43
N ALA A 178 12.05 -11.46 -12.15
CA ALA A 178 12.37 -10.81 -10.87
C ALA A 178 12.49 -9.29 -11.06
N GLY A 179 12.89 -8.56 -10.02
CA GLY A 179 13.07 -7.09 -10.07
C GLY A 179 11.85 -6.28 -9.60
N PHE A 180 10.77 -6.95 -9.19
CA PHE A 180 9.57 -6.34 -8.60
C PHE A 180 9.55 -6.49 -7.07
N ASP A 181 10.69 -6.23 -6.42
CA ASP A 181 10.92 -6.55 -5.01
C ASP A 181 10.04 -5.75 -4.02
N ALA A 182 9.64 -4.55 -4.42
CA ALA A 182 8.72 -3.68 -3.68
C ALA A 182 7.28 -3.71 -4.18
N LEU A 183 6.98 -4.44 -5.27
CA LEU A 183 5.65 -4.39 -5.89
C LEU A 183 4.62 -5.03 -4.98
N GLU A 184 3.67 -4.24 -4.50
CA GLU A 184 2.62 -4.62 -3.55
C GLU A 184 1.26 -4.77 -4.23
N LYS A 185 1.01 -4.04 -5.33
CA LYS A 185 -0.30 -4.02 -5.98
C LYS A 185 -0.23 -3.90 -7.50
N VAL A 186 -1.03 -4.71 -8.18
CA VAL A 186 -1.40 -4.55 -9.58
C VAL A 186 -2.92 -4.52 -9.67
N GLY A 187 -3.53 -3.39 -10.03
CA GLY A 187 -4.99 -3.28 -10.02
C GLY A 187 -5.67 -4.10 -11.12
N GLY A 188 -4.98 -4.27 -12.25
CA GLY A 188 -5.39 -5.06 -13.40
C GLY A 188 -4.70 -6.42 -13.47
N ASP A 189 -4.43 -6.89 -14.68
CA ASP A 189 -3.93 -8.24 -14.91
C ASP A 189 -2.39 -8.25 -14.93
N ILE A 190 -1.79 -9.27 -14.32
CA ILE A 190 -0.40 -9.65 -14.58
C ILE A 190 -0.44 -10.69 -15.70
N TYR A 191 0.14 -10.36 -16.84
CA TYR A 191 0.06 -11.17 -18.05
C TYR A 191 1.44 -11.37 -18.68
N SER A 192 1.79 -12.62 -19.01
CA SER A 192 2.94 -12.90 -19.87
C SER A 192 2.77 -14.11 -20.77
N THR A 193 3.35 -13.98 -21.96
CA THR A 193 3.59 -15.06 -22.93
C THR A 193 5.06 -15.17 -23.34
N ALA A 194 5.97 -14.51 -22.61
CA ALA A 194 7.39 -14.56 -22.90
C ALA A 194 7.93 -15.98 -22.70
N ALA A 195 8.60 -16.53 -23.72
CA ALA A 195 8.94 -17.95 -23.78
C ALA A 195 10.18 -18.34 -22.94
N ASN A 196 11.00 -17.36 -22.55
CA ASN A 196 12.26 -17.60 -21.86
C ASN A 196 12.13 -17.73 -20.34
N ILE A 197 11.01 -17.31 -19.76
CA ILE A 197 10.81 -17.31 -18.31
C ILE A 197 10.72 -18.75 -17.80
N GLU A 198 11.61 -19.13 -16.91
CA GLU A 198 11.67 -20.40 -16.19
C GLU A 198 11.16 -20.25 -14.75
N LYS A 199 11.26 -19.04 -14.18
CA LYS A 199 10.85 -18.71 -12.81
C LYS A 199 10.17 -17.35 -12.72
N VAL A 200 9.12 -17.27 -11.91
CA VAL A 200 8.42 -16.02 -11.55
C VAL A 200 8.40 -15.86 -10.04
N SER A 201 8.80 -14.69 -9.55
CA SER A 201 8.69 -14.35 -8.13
C SER A 201 8.18 -12.92 -7.92
N PHE A 202 7.13 -12.79 -7.11
CA PHE A 202 6.65 -11.51 -6.60
C PHE A 202 6.60 -11.57 -5.06
N PRO A 203 7.67 -11.17 -4.37
CA PRO A 203 7.84 -11.44 -2.93
C PRO A 203 6.92 -10.60 -2.04
N LYS A 204 6.49 -9.41 -2.52
CA LYS A 204 5.67 -8.48 -1.74
C LYS A 204 4.27 -8.23 -2.29
N LEU A 205 3.94 -8.78 -3.46
CA LEU A 205 2.65 -8.52 -4.10
C LEU A 205 1.52 -9.06 -3.23
N GLN A 206 0.57 -8.20 -2.87
CA GLN A 206 -0.55 -8.49 -1.99
C GLN A 206 -1.87 -8.62 -2.76
N SER A 207 -2.01 -7.91 -3.87
CA SER A 207 -3.22 -7.95 -4.69
C SER A 207 -2.97 -7.85 -6.19
N ALA A 208 -3.79 -8.58 -6.95
CA ALA A 208 -3.82 -8.55 -8.41
C ALA A 208 -5.27 -8.60 -8.94
N GLY A 209 -5.50 -8.08 -10.14
CA GLY A 209 -6.73 -8.32 -10.90
C GLY A 209 -6.85 -9.78 -11.32
N SER A 210 -5.95 -10.21 -12.20
CA SER A 210 -5.74 -11.60 -12.61
C SER A 210 -4.25 -11.92 -12.65
N VAL A 211 -3.91 -13.20 -12.60
CA VAL A 211 -2.56 -13.70 -12.88
C VAL A 211 -2.65 -14.68 -14.04
N PHE A 212 -2.04 -14.35 -15.17
CA PHE A 212 -2.05 -15.19 -16.37
C PHE A 212 -0.63 -15.41 -16.88
N PHE A 213 -0.21 -16.67 -16.90
CA PHE A 213 1.04 -17.09 -17.52
C PHE A 213 0.81 -18.23 -18.49
N LYS A 214 1.27 -18.05 -19.73
CA LYS A 214 1.33 -19.12 -20.74
C LYS A 214 2.75 -19.21 -21.27
N ASN A 215 3.44 -20.29 -20.91
CA ASN A 215 4.86 -20.45 -21.18
C ASN A 215 5.17 -21.97 -21.33
N SER A 216 6.29 -22.32 -21.97
CA SER A 216 6.72 -23.71 -22.23
C SER A 216 7.96 -24.15 -21.45
N LYS A 217 8.42 -23.35 -20.49
CA LYS A 217 9.62 -23.52 -19.66
C LYS A 217 9.41 -23.10 -18.19
N LEU A 218 8.35 -22.35 -17.88
CA LEU A 218 8.05 -21.81 -16.55
C LEU A 218 7.74 -22.96 -15.59
N GLY A 219 8.75 -23.31 -14.80
CA GLY A 219 8.70 -24.40 -13.82
C GLY A 219 8.35 -23.94 -12.42
N GLU A 220 8.63 -22.68 -12.05
CA GLU A 220 8.42 -22.20 -10.69
C GLU A 220 7.67 -20.87 -10.63
N VAL A 221 6.57 -20.82 -9.87
CA VAL A 221 5.77 -19.61 -9.65
C VAL A 221 5.57 -19.37 -8.16
N ILE A 222 6.08 -18.25 -7.64
CA ILE A 222 6.04 -17.92 -6.21
C ILE A 222 5.44 -16.54 -5.99
N PHE A 223 4.34 -16.50 -5.24
CA PHE A 223 3.73 -15.28 -4.74
C PHE A 223 3.66 -15.33 -3.21
N SER A 224 4.71 -14.85 -2.56
CA SER A 224 4.91 -15.06 -1.11
C SER A 224 3.95 -14.28 -0.22
N ARG A 225 3.26 -13.26 -0.72
CA ARG A 225 2.34 -12.41 0.07
C ARG A 225 1.00 -12.14 -0.61
N LEU A 226 0.71 -12.79 -1.73
CA LEU A 226 -0.50 -12.50 -2.50
C LEU A 226 -1.71 -13.01 -1.72
N GLU A 227 -2.59 -12.07 -1.33
CA GLU A 227 -3.77 -12.37 -0.54
C GLU A 227 -5.04 -12.40 -1.40
N ASN A 228 -5.14 -11.49 -2.37
CA ASN A 228 -6.37 -11.25 -3.11
C ASN A 228 -6.13 -11.22 -4.62
N VAL A 229 -6.83 -12.08 -5.36
CA VAL A 229 -6.96 -12.01 -6.81
C VAL A 229 -8.42 -11.77 -7.15
N THR A 230 -8.75 -10.65 -7.81
CA THR A 230 -10.17 -10.28 -7.98
C THR A 230 -10.91 -11.15 -9.01
N LYS A 231 -10.18 -11.72 -9.98
CA LYS A 231 -10.71 -12.57 -11.04
C LYS A 231 -10.07 -13.96 -10.98
N ALA A 232 -9.08 -14.23 -11.84
CA ALA A 232 -8.58 -15.57 -12.08
C ALA A 232 -7.06 -15.69 -11.90
N ILE A 233 -6.62 -16.87 -11.46
CA ILE A 233 -5.24 -17.33 -11.64
C ILE A 233 -5.26 -18.42 -12.72
N THR A 234 -4.61 -18.16 -13.85
CA THR A 234 -4.51 -19.09 -14.98
C THR A 234 -3.05 -19.36 -15.32
N LEU A 235 -2.57 -20.57 -15.07
CA LEU A 235 -1.21 -20.98 -15.37
C LEU A 235 -1.23 -22.13 -16.39
N GLN A 236 -0.76 -21.87 -17.61
CA GLN A 236 -0.62 -22.85 -18.70
C GLN A 236 0.87 -23.11 -18.98
N CYS A 237 1.54 -23.82 -18.07
CA CYS A 237 3.00 -23.93 -17.98
C CYS A 237 3.44 -25.31 -17.49
N PRO A 238 4.67 -25.77 -17.78
CA PRO A 238 5.21 -27.04 -17.27
C PRO A 238 5.70 -26.90 -15.81
N LEU A 239 4.76 -26.72 -14.88
CA LEU A 239 5.05 -26.31 -13.50
C LEU A 239 5.68 -27.46 -12.70
N GLY A 240 6.86 -27.25 -12.13
CA GLY A 240 7.44 -28.12 -11.10
C GLY A 240 7.11 -27.67 -9.67
N GLY A 241 6.77 -26.39 -9.46
CA GLY A 241 6.42 -25.86 -8.15
C GLY A 241 5.59 -24.58 -8.22
N ILE A 242 4.52 -24.51 -7.42
CA ILE A 242 3.74 -23.29 -7.22
C ILE A 242 3.52 -23.00 -5.75
N SER A 243 3.57 -21.72 -5.38
CA SER A 243 3.41 -21.30 -3.99
C SER A 243 2.58 -20.02 -3.86
N PHE A 244 1.44 -20.15 -3.19
CA PHE A 244 0.49 -19.07 -2.86
C PHE A 244 0.08 -19.19 -1.38
N PRO A 245 1.02 -19.07 -0.43
CA PRO A 245 0.79 -19.42 0.97
C PRO A 245 -0.25 -18.54 1.66
N HIS A 246 -0.45 -17.30 1.21
CA HIS A 246 -1.35 -16.33 1.84
C HIS A 246 -2.59 -16.01 1.01
N LEU A 247 -2.84 -16.70 -0.10
CA LEU A 247 -3.99 -16.43 -0.96
C LEU A 247 -5.29 -16.75 -0.22
N LYS A 248 -6.09 -15.72 0.07
CA LYS A 248 -7.37 -15.79 0.79
C LYS A 248 -8.56 -15.82 -0.15
N GLN A 249 -8.51 -15.03 -1.23
CA GLN A 249 -9.63 -14.89 -2.15
C GLN A 249 -9.20 -14.90 -3.62
N VAL A 250 -9.94 -15.64 -4.43
CA VAL A 250 -9.91 -15.65 -5.89
C VAL A 250 -11.28 -16.05 -6.44
N GLN A 251 -11.66 -15.66 -7.66
CA GLN A 251 -12.88 -16.24 -8.27
C GLN A 251 -12.57 -17.62 -8.83
N SER A 252 -11.58 -17.73 -9.70
CA SER A 252 -11.20 -19.00 -10.30
C SER A 252 -9.70 -19.27 -10.32
N ILE A 253 -9.34 -20.53 -10.12
CA ILE A 253 -7.98 -21.03 -10.35
C ILE A 253 -8.06 -22.06 -11.48
N HIS A 254 -7.27 -21.85 -12.52
CA HIS A 254 -7.09 -22.77 -13.64
C HIS A 254 -5.60 -23.09 -13.76
N LEU A 255 -5.23 -24.31 -13.41
CA LEU A 255 -3.87 -24.82 -13.61
C LEU A 255 -3.88 -25.86 -14.72
N GLU A 256 -3.13 -25.62 -15.78
CA GLU A 256 -2.90 -26.57 -16.87
C GLU A 256 -1.41 -26.86 -16.93
N ASP A 257 -1.00 -27.92 -16.23
CA ASP A 257 0.37 -28.42 -16.28
C ASP A 257 0.56 -29.27 -17.53
N ARG A 258 1.29 -28.74 -18.51
CA ARG A 258 1.46 -29.40 -19.81
C ARG A 258 2.40 -30.59 -19.78
N ASP A 259 3.27 -30.67 -18.78
CA ASP A 259 4.25 -31.76 -18.65
C ASP A 259 3.99 -32.66 -17.43
N ALA A 260 2.90 -32.41 -16.68
CA ALA A 260 2.51 -33.15 -15.48
C ALA A 260 3.63 -33.30 -14.44
N MET A 261 4.47 -32.26 -14.31
CA MET A 261 5.59 -32.21 -13.37
C MET A 261 5.14 -31.91 -11.94
N ILE A 262 4.01 -31.23 -11.76
CA ILE A 262 3.52 -30.90 -10.43
C ILE A 262 2.89 -32.13 -9.77
N THR A 263 3.37 -32.49 -8.59
CA THR A 263 2.87 -33.67 -7.86
C THR A 263 1.79 -33.31 -6.84
N SER A 264 1.78 -32.07 -6.37
CA SER A 264 0.83 -31.57 -5.38
C SER A 264 0.70 -30.06 -5.46
N VAL A 265 -0.50 -29.55 -5.20
CA VAL A 265 -0.81 -28.12 -5.08
C VAL A 265 -1.55 -27.89 -3.76
N ALA A 266 -1.21 -26.81 -3.06
CA ALA A 266 -1.87 -26.39 -1.83
C ALA A 266 -2.09 -24.87 -1.79
N PHE A 267 -3.25 -24.45 -1.29
CA PHE A 267 -3.61 -23.06 -1.01
C PHE A 267 -4.04 -22.94 0.46
N PRO A 268 -3.09 -22.91 1.41
CA PRO A 268 -3.38 -23.15 2.82
C PRO A 268 -4.22 -22.05 3.49
N SER A 269 -4.21 -20.83 2.96
CA SER A 269 -5.01 -19.71 3.47
C SER A 269 -6.28 -19.44 2.68
N LEU A 270 -6.66 -20.29 1.72
CA LEU A 270 -7.76 -19.99 0.80
C LEU A 270 -9.12 -20.11 1.49
N GLU A 271 -9.81 -18.98 1.59
CA GLU A 271 -11.14 -18.87 2.21
C GLU A 271 -12.25 -18.84 1.16
N LYS A 272 -12.00 -18.21 0.00
CA LYS A 272 -12.99 -17.98 -1.05
C LYS A 272 -12.44 -18.32 -2.43
N ALA A 273 -13.07 -19.30 -3.06
CA ALA A 273 -12.99 -19.59 -4.49
C ALA A 273 -14.38 -19.95 -5.03
N GLU A 274 -14.65 -19.66 -6.30
CA GLU A 274 -15.83 -20.15 -7.01
C GLU A 274 -15.53 -21.44 -7.77
N SER A 275 -14.37 -21.50 -8.43
CA SER A 275 -13.93 -22.66 -9.20
C SER A 275 -12.44 -22.90 -9.04
N ILE A 276 -12.05 -24.17 -8.88
CA ILE A 276 -10.65 -24.60 -8.97
C ILE A 276 -10.63 -25.77 -9.94
N VAL A 277 -9.94 -25.58 -11.05
CA VAL A 277 -9.75 -26.58 -12.10
C VAL A 277 -8.26 -26.82 -12.24
N VAL A 278 -7.86 -28.08 -12.12
CA VAL A 278 -6.47 -28.47 -12.32
C VAL A 278 -6.42 -29.65 -13.27
N TYR A 279 -5.79 -29.45 -14.43
CA TYR A 279 -5.57 -30.51 -15.41
C TYR A 279 -4.23 -31.20 -15.15
N PHE A 280 -4.22 -32.53 -15.28
CA PHE A 280 -3.03 -33.39 -15.25
C PHE A 280 -2.30 -33.51 -13.89
N LEU A 281 -3.03 -33.42 -12.77
CA LEU A 281 -2.48 -33.73 -11.44
C LEU A 281 -2.72 -35.19 -11.02
N PRO A 282 -1.70 -35.94 -10.55
CA PRO A 282 -1.92 -37.24 -9.90
C PRO A 282 -2.56 -37.10 -8.50
N SER A 283 -2.45 -35.95 -7.82
CA SER A 283 -3.11 -35.69 -6.53
C SER A 283 -3.31 -34.20 -6.24
N PHE A 284 -4.42 -33.83 -5.56
CA PHE A 284 -4.77 -32.46 -5.18
C PHE A 284 -5.25 -32.41 -3.72
N ILE A 285 -4.73 -31.46 -2.92
CA ILE A 285 -5.12 -31.28 -1.50
C ILE A 285 -5.75 -29.89 -1.35
N SER A 286 -7.08 -29.84 -1.27
CA SER A 286 -7.77 -28.60 -0.91
C SER A 286 -7.83 -28.47 0.62
N GLY A 287 -7.27 -27.37 1.15
CA GLY A 287 -7.58 -26.95 2.51
C GLY A 287 -9.00 -26.41 2.56
N HIS A 288 -9.87 -27.01 3.37
CA HIS A 288 -11.19 -26.49 3.77
C HIS A 288 -12.04 -25.77 2.70
N LEU A 289 -12.20 -26.33 1.48
CA LEU A 289 -13.07 -25.74 0.45
C LEU A 289 -14.37 -26.51 0.27
N ASN A 290 -15.49 -25.81 0.46
CA ASN A 290 -16.87 -26.31 0.38
C ASN A 290 -17.48 -26.19 -1.03
N LYS A 291 -16.72 -26.39 -2.11
CA LYS A 291 -17.22 -26.23 -3.49
C LYS A 291 -16.68 -27.25 -4.49
N LYS A 292 -17.39 -27.36 -5.62
CA LYS A 292 -17.26 -28.35 -6.69
C LYS A 292 -15.84 -28.37 -7.27
N ILE A 293 -15.03 -29.32 -6.80
CA ILE A 293 -13.72 -29.64 -7.36
C ILE A 293 -13.99 -30.54 -8.58
N VAL A 294 -13.54 -30.12 -9.76
CA VAL A 294 -13.52 -30.99 -10.95
C VAL A 294 -12.08 -31.43 -11.13
N LEU A 295 -11.82 -32.70 -10.83
CA LEU A 295 -10.60 -33.43 -11.16
C LEU A 295 -10.73 -34.01 -12.57
#